data_AF-A0AA90NRF5-F1
#
_entry.id   AF-A0AA90NRF5-F1
#
_cell.length_a   1.000
_cell.length_b   1.000
_cell.length_c   1.000
_cell.angle_alpha   90.00
_cell.angle_beta   90.00
_cell.angle_gamma   90.00
#
_symmetry.space_group_name_H-M   'P 1'
#
loop_
_entity.id
_entity.type
_entity.pdbx_description
1 polymer ?
#
loop_
_entity_poly.entity_id
_entity_poly.type
_entity_poly.pdbx_seq_one_letter_code
_entity_poly.pdbx_strand_id
1 'polypeptide(L)'
;MATNGKSAEQWLKKNHKDLSVERIQLIMSSINKKTDTLQPDHPEYEGLIEAFDIMEQCLVTLTKQGLAISEKPEDMLNYGQLTPNIDTKEYLNPTEKARRFSELLKKSDL
;
A
#
# COMPACT_ATOMS: atom_id res chain seq x y z
N MET A 1 11.67 13.60 -19.45
CA MET A 1 11.56 13.91 -18.01
C MET A 1 11.72 12.59 -17.28
N ALA A 2 12.72 12.45 -16.42
CA ALA A 2 12.90 11.24 -15.61
C ALA A 2 11.89 11.26 -14.46
N THR A 3 11.22 10.14 -14.23
CA THR A 3 10.32 9.95 -13.08
C THR A 3 11.18 9.60 -11.87
N ASN A 4 11.45 10.59 -11.03
CA ASN A 4 12.20 10.45 -9.78
C ASN A 4 11.44 11.08 -8.60
N GLY A 5 11.92 10.88 -7.37
CA GLY A 5 11.26 11.41 -6.18
C GLY A 5 11.02 12.92 -6.24
N LYS A 6 12.02 13.70 -6.66
CA LYS A 6 11.89 15.17 -6.82
C LYS A 6 10.78 15.56 -7.79
N SER A 7 10.64 14.85 -8.91
CA SER A 7 9.60 15.13 -9.90
C SER A 7 8.20 14.78 -9.38
N ALA A 8 8.06 13.73 -8.57
CA ALA A 8 6.81 13.38 -7.91
C ALA A 8 6.41 14.47 -6.89
N GLU A 9 7.37 14.93 -6.09
CA GLU A 9 7.14 15.98 -5.09
C GLU A 9 6.73 17.32 -5.74
N GLN A 10 7.39 17.70 -6.85
CA GLN A 10 7.02 18.87 -7.64
C GLN A 10 5.64 18.73 -8.27
N TRP A 11 5.30 17.53 -8.76
CA TRP A 11 3.98 17.25 -9.30
C TRP A 11 2.90 17.39 -8.23
N LEU A 12 3.12 16.85 -7.03
CA LEU A 12 2.21 17.00 -5.89
C LEU A 12 2.01 18.47 -5.53
N LYS A 13 3.10 19.24 -5.42
CA LYS A 13 3.05 20.69 -5.14
C LYS A 13 2.30 21.46 -6.22
N LYS A 14 2.40 21.07 -7.50
CA LYS A 14 1.69 21.73 -8.60
C LYS A 14 0.20 21.37 -8.64
N ASN A 15 -0.15 20.14 -8.29
CA ASN A 15 -1.51 19.61 -8.40
C ASN A 15 -2.25 19.57 -7.06
N HIS A 16 -1.72 20.21 -6.01
CA HIS A 16 -2.26 20.17 -4.64
C HIS A 16 -3.74 20.57 -4.52
N LYS A 17 -4.27 21.36 -5.46
CA LYS A 17 -5.68 21.81 -5.46
C LYS A 17 -6.65 20.80 -6.07
N ASP A 18 -6.18 19.94 -6.96
CA ASP A 18 -6.95 18.91 -7.67
C ASP A 18 -6.55 17.49 -7.23
N LEU A 19 -5.97 17.40 -6.04
CA LEU A 19 -5.34 16.18 -5.54
C LEU A 19 -6.39 15.28 -4.91
N SER A 20 -6.93 14.35 -5.70
CA SER A 20 -7.82 13.29 -5.23
C SER A 20 -7.07 11.99 -4.95
N VAL A 21 -7.62 11.19 -4.03
CA VAL A 21 -7.10 9.84 -3.70
C VAL A 21 -7.01 8.97 -4.95
N GLU A 22 -8.06 8.97 -5.78
CA GLU A 22 -8.13 8.20 -7.03
C GLU A 22 -7.00 8.60 -8.00
N ARG A 23 -6.68 9.90 -8.06
CA ARG A 23 -5.63 10.41 -8.94
C ARG A 23 -4.26 9.95 -8.51
N ILE A 24 -3.98 9.96 -7.20
CA ILE A 24 -2.72 9.44 -6.66
C ILE A 24 -2.60 7.94 -6.92
N GLN A 25 -3.66 7.16 -6.66
CA GLN A 25 -3.68 5.72 -6.91
C GLN A 25 -3.42 5.37 -8.38
N LEU A 26 -3.96 6.15 -9.31
CA LEU A 26 -3.72 5.98 -10.74
C LEU A 26 -2.25 6.20 -11.12
N ILE A 27 -1.61 7.19 -10.50
CA ILE A 27 -0.18 7.47 -10.73
C ILE A 27 0.68 6.38 -10.09
N MET A 28 0.39 5.96 -8.86
CA MET A 28 1.06 4.83 -8.20
C MET A 28 0.96 3.55 -9.04
N SER A 29 -0.22 3.26 -9.60
CA SER A 29 -0.42 2.12 -10.50
C SER A 29 0.44 2.22 -11.76
N SER A 30 0.63 3.43 -12.29
CA SER A 30 1.46 3.66 -13.48
C SER A 30 2.95 3.52 -13.16
N ILE A 31 3.39 4.01 -12.00
CA ILE A 31 4.76 3.82 -11.50
C ILE A 31 5.03 2.34 -11.26
N ASN A 32 4.09 1.62 -10.64
CA ASN A 32 4.25 0.20 -10.33
C ASN A 32 4.35 -0.65 -11.61
N LYS A 33 3.46 -0.42 -12.58
CA LYS A 33 3.54 -1.07 -13.90
C LYS A 33 4.89 -0.81 -14.59
N LYS A 34 5.40 0.43 -14.49
CA LYS A 34 6.69 0.79 -15.07
C LYS A 34 7.82 0.07 -14.32
N THR A 35 7.74 -0.01 -13.00
CA THR A 35 8.71 -0.72 -12.14
C THR A 35 8.74 -2.22 -12.42
N ASP A 36 7.59 -2.89 -12.59
CA ASP A 36 7.49 -4.30 -12.98
C ASP A 36 8.18 -4.61 -14.32
N THR A 37 8.12 -3.67 -15.26
CA THR A 37 8.77 -3.82 -16.57
C THR A 37 10.26 -3.49 -16.57
N LEU A 38 10.74 -2.81 -15.54
CA LEU A 38 12.12 -2.34 -15.43
C LEU A 38 12.93 -3.29 -14.56
N GLN A 39 14.14 -3.62 -15.02
CA GLN A 39 15.06 -4.39 -14.20
C GLN A 39 15.59 -3.55 -13.03
N PRO A 40 15.90 -4.16 -11.87
CA PRO A 40 16.44 -3.45 -10.71
C PRO A 40 17.75 -2.70 -10.96
N ASP A 41 18.53 -3.13 -11.95
CA ASP A 41 19.80 -2.51 -12.36
C ASP A 41 19.62 -1.28 -13.27
N HIS A 42 18.37 -0.93 -13.60
CA HIS A 42 18.11 0.22 -14.46
C HIS A 42 18.26 1.52 -13.67
N PRO A 43 18.92 2.56 -14.22
CA PRO A 43 19.14 3.83 -13.52
C PRO A 43 17.85 4.59 -13.14
N GLU A 44 16.73 4.27 -13.78
CA GLU A 44 15.42 4.83 -13.42
C GLU A 44 14.66 4.03 -12.35
N TYR A 45 15.10 2.81 -12.01
CA TYR A 45 14.41 1.96 -11.05
C TYR A 45 14.34 2.61 -9.68
N GLU A 46 15.49 3.05 -9.15
CA GLU A 46 15.58 3.72 -7.86
C GLU A 46 14.70 4.99 -7.81
N GLY A 47 14.72 5.79 -8.88
CA GLY A 47 13.87 6.98 -8.99
C GLY A 47 12.37 6.67 -9.02
N LEU A 48 11.96 5.55 -9.60
CA LEU A 48 10.56 5.10 -9.60
C LEU A 48 10.11 4.64 -8.21
N ILE A 49 10.98 3.95 -7.47
CA ILE A 49 10.71 3.57 -6.08
C ILE A 49 10.58 4.83 -5.20
N GLU A 50 11.50 5.79 -5.30
CA GLU A 50 11.38 7.07 -4.58
C GLU A 50 10.09 7.81 -4.91
N ALA A 51 9.71 7.85 -6.19
CA ALA A 51 8.47 8.48 -6.62
C ALA A 51 7.24 7.76 -6.04
N PHE A 52 7.28 6.43 -5.94
CA PHE A 52 6.22 5.64 -5.32
C PHE A 52 6.06 5.95 -3.83
N ASP A 53 7.18 5.99 -3.09
CA ASP A 53 7.19 6.29 -1.65
C ASP A 53 6.61 7.68 -1.35
N ILE A 54 6.97 8.69 -2.14
CA ILE A 54 6.44 10.06 -1.97
C ILE A 54 4.93 10.10 -2.22
N MET A 55 4.44 9.38 -3.23
CA MET A 55 3.01 9.29 -3.53
C MET A 55 2.25 8.54 -2.42
N GLU A 56 2.82 7.48 -1.87
CA GLU A 56 2.24 6.73 -0.75
C GLU A 56 2.15 7.60 0.51
N GLN A 57 3.21 8.33 0.85
CA GLN A 57 3.21 9.27 1.96
C GLN A 57 2.13 10.36 1.79
N CYS A 58 1.94 10.84 0.56
CA CYS A 58 0.88 11.80 0.26
C CYS A 58 -0.51 11.19 0.45
N LEU A 59 -0.72 9.96 -0.01
CA LEU A 59 -1.99 9.24 0.16
C LEU A 59 -2.34 9.04 1.65
N VAL A 60 -1.36 8.61 2.45
CA VAL A 60 -1.51 8.46 3.91
C VAL A 60 -1.85 9.82 4.55
N THR A 61 -1.20 10.88 4.10
CA THR A 61 -1.43 12.24 4.61
C THR A 61 -2.84 12.74 4.29
N LEU A 62 -3.31 12.57 3.06
CA LEU A 62 -4.68 12.95 2.65
C LEU A 62 -5.75 12.15 3.40
N THR A 63 -5.50 10.86 3.61
CA THR A 63 -6.40 9.98 4.36
C THR A 63 -6.47 10.39 5.84
N LYS A 64 -5.32 10.76 6.44
CA LYS A 64 -5.25 11.27 7.83
C LYS A 64 -5.85 12.66 8.00
N GLN A 65 -5.75 13.51 6.99
CA GLN A 65 -6.26 14.89 7.04
C GLN A 65 -7.78 14.98 6.79
N GLY A 66 -8.48 13.87 6.53
CA GLY A 66 -9.93 13.88 6.33
C GLY A 66 -10.38 14.66 5.09
N LEU A 67 -9.47 14.95 4.16
CA LEU A 67 -9.76 15.57 2.86
C LEU A 67 -10.34 14.55 1.85
N ALA A 68 -10.37 13.27 2.22
CA ALA A 68 -11.20 12.30 1.54
C ALA A 68 -12.64 12.42 2.06
N ILE A 69 -13.57 12.60 1.13
CA ILE A 69 -15.03 12.47 1.28
C ILE A 69 -15.76 13.78 1.66
N SER A 70 -15.90 14.68 0.68
CA SER A 70 -17.22 15.29 0.47
C SER A 70 -17.99 14.37 -0.46
N GLU A 71 -19.20 13.98 -0.01
CA GLU A 71 -20.23 13.16 -0.67
C GLU A 71 -20.26 11.65 -0.34
N LYS A 72 -21.27 11.34 0.50
CA LYS A 72 -21.93 10.05 0.84
C LYS A 72 -21.42 9.27 2.07
N PRO A 73 -22.21 9.25 3.17
CA PRO A 73 -21.90 8.54 4.41
C PRO A 73 -22.43 7.09 4.39
N GLU A 74 -22.16 6.30 3.34
CA GLU A 74 -22.80 4.97 3.21
C GLU A 74 -21.85 3.78 3.09
N ASP A 75 -20.54 3.97 2.89
CA ASP A 75 -19.59 2.85 2.93
C ASP A 75 -18.61 2.97 4.10
N MET A 76 -18.93 2.14 5.09
CA MET A 76 -18.21 1.85 6.32
C MET A 76 -16.70 1.70 6.11
N LEU A 77 -15.93 2.73 6.48
CA LEU A 77 -14.54 2.57 6.87
C LEU A 77 -14.42 2.67 8.38
N ASN A 78 -14.90 1.62 9.06
CA ASN A 78 -14.46 1.32 10.40
C ASN A 78 -13.05 0.70 10.32
N TYR A 79 -12.03 1.55 10.29
CA TYR A 79 -10.68 1.15 10.69
C TYR A 79 -10.42 1.65 12.10
N GLY A 80 -11.16 1.05 13.03
CA GLY A 80 -10.59 0.35 14.16
C GLY A 80 -9.57 1.14 14.96
N GLN A 81 -10.07 1.81 15.99
CA GLN A 81 -9.35 2.01 17.24
C GLN A 81 -8.51 0.76 17.57
N LEU A 82 -7.25 1.02 17.95
CA LEU A 82 -6.25 0.12 18.51
C LEU A 82 -6.82 -0.82 19.60
N THR A 83 -7.51 -1.88 19.21
CA THR A 83 -7.86 -3.01 20.05
C THR A 83 -7.66 -4.30 19.27
N PRO A 84 -7.18 -5.37 19.91
CA PRO A 84 -6.91 -6.63 19.23
C PRO A 84 -8.24 -7.30 18.94
N ASN A 85 -8.73 -7.15 17.70
CA ASN A 85 -9.83 -7.96 17.20
C ASN A 85 -9.23 -9.13 16.44
N ILE A 86 -9.13 -10.25 17.17
CA ILE A 86 -8.83 -11.58 16.65
C ILE A 86 -9.92 -11.89 15.63
N ASP A 87 -9.62 -11.88 14.33
CA ASP A 87 -9.92 -13.03 13.47
C ASP A 87 -9.27 -12.93 12.08
N THR A 88 -8.57 -14.01 11.75
CA THR A 88 -8.39 -14.63 10.43
C THR A 88 -7.79 -13.84 9.25
N LYS A 89 -6.51 -14.13 8.98
CA LYS A 89 -6.06 -14.81 7.74
C LYS A 89 -4.56 -15.14 7.79
N GLU A 90 -4.18 -16.18 8.52
CA GLU A 90 -2.90 -16.83 8.24
C GLU A 90 -3.11 -17.83 7.09
N TYR A 91 -2.88 -17.37 5.86
CA TYR A 91 -2.72 -18.27 4.72
C TYR A 91 -1.36 -18.96 4.86
N LEU A 92 -1.30 -19.97 5.73
CA LEU A 92 -0.10 -20.78 5.94
C LEU A 92 0.25 -21.51 4.64
N ASN A 93 1.47 -21.29 4.14
CA ASN A 93 2.07 -22.11 3.09
C ASN A 93 1.86 -23.61 3.45
N PRO A 94 1.51 -24.49 2.50
CA PRO A 94 1.30 -25.92 2.75
C PRO A 94 2.39 -26.57 3.62
N THR A 95 3.64 -26.13 3.52
CA THR A 95 4.75 -26.61 4.37
C THR A 95 4.59 -26.23 5.85
N GLU A 96 4.20 -24.99 6.15
CA GLU A 96 4.02 -24.53 7.53
C GLU A 96 2.73 -25.08 8.15
N LYS A 97 1.70 -25.28 7.31
CA LYS A 97 0.45 -25.96 7.70
C LYS A 97 0.71 -27.41 8.12
N ALA A 98 1.53 -28.14 7.37
CA ALA A 98 1.90 -29.52 7.71
C ALA A 98 2.67 -29.59 9.03
N ARG A 99 3.63 -28.67 9.24
CA ARG A 99 4.43 -28.60 10.48
C ARG A 99 3.56 -28.41 11.72
N ARG A 100 2.63 -27.45 11.68
CA ARG A 100 1.70 -27.18 12.79
C ARG A 100 0.71 -28.32 13.01
N PHE A 101 0.26 -28.98 11.95
CA PHE A 101 -0.63 -30.13 12.07
C PHE A 101 0.06 -31.31 12.78
N SER A 102 1.33 -31.59 12.46
CA SER A 102 2.11 -32.61 13.16
C SER A 102 2.38 -32.28 14.63
N GLU A 103 2.57 -31.00 14.97
CA GLU A 103 2.70 -30.57 16.37
C GLU A 103 1.39 -30.72 17.16
N LEU A 104 0.24 -30.51 16.52
CA LEU A 104 -1.07 -30.72 17.14
C LEU A 104 -1.36 -32.20 17.39
N LEU A 105 -1.07 -33.09 16.43
CA LEU A 105 -1.24 -34.53 16.63
C LEU A 105 -0.39 -35.07 17.79
N LYS A 106 0.82 -34.55 17.98
CA LYS A 106 1.68 -34.94 19.11
C LYS A 106 1.20 -34.43 20.47
N LYS A 107 0.43 -33.33 20.50
CA LYS A 107 -0.12 -32.78 21.74
C LYS A 107 -1.45 -33.41 22.15
N SER A 108 -2.10 -34.14 21.25
CA SER A 108 -3.37 -34.84 21.51
C SER A 108 -3.19 -36.28 22.03
N ASP A 109 -1.95 -36.73 22.22
CA ASP A 109 -1.59 -38.03 22.82
C ASP A 109 -1.09 -37.83 24.26
N LEU A 110 -1.93 -37.19 25.09
CA LEU A 110 -1.84 -37.19 26.55
C LEU A 110 -3.21 -37.49 27.15
#